data_AF-A0A4P8XJG1-F1
#
_entry.id   AF-A0A4P8XJG1-F1
#
_cell.length_a   1.000
_cell.length_b   1.000
_cell.length_c   1.000
_cell.angle_alpha   90.00
_cell.angle_beta   90.00
_cell.angle_gamma   90.00
#
_symmetry.space_group_name_H-M   'P 1'
#
loop_
_entity.id
_entity.type
_entity.pdbx_description
1 polymer ?
#
loop_
_entity_poly.entity_id
_entity_poly.type
_entity_poly.pdbx_seq_one_letter_code
_entity_poly.pdbx_strand_id
1 'polypeptide(L)'
;MKITDFAILFTAVFAPFFLGLSLQGHELEETAYLEMKYNAALKAAVQDAGYMLHDNAEPQYEAGYESLKTLKINKEKALDTFSQTLYRNFGIHEDVLAQGALWTYIPAVAVIDDDGFYIYSTELIPSAAGETLLKQVWSSKIPFAYTDDHGNYIQFTLDRQVKAYQAGSGILYEGMQDELIGQSSIPLLNDSVQFEAVRRTTIVHTLQSSLASLIARHNEAARSYGITYQFTLPLLSEEDWLNTIDDIGVMAFIQGLPLGSGYFNNYAFGGGRLIKKPVYFGTSDPVYGQRLFYRDSCIVPYSPQEVFFSRKAAAKAGYKEVDCTSSIIP
;
A
#
# COMPACT_ATOMS: atom_id res chain seq x y z
N MET A 1 66.49 -9.15 -21.89
CA MET A 1 65.12 -8.94 -22.42
C MET A 1 64.96 -7.48 -22.76
N LYS A 2 64.43 -7.18 -23.95
CA LYS A 2 64.11 -5.81 -24.35
C LYS A 2 62.83 -5.38 -23.62
N ILE A 3 62.63 -4.06 -23.47
CA ILE A 3 61.40 -3.49 -22.90
C ILE A 3 60.13 -4.00 -23.60
N THR A 4 60.23 -4.32 -24.90
CA THR A 4 59.15 -4.93 -25.69
C THR A 4 58.73 -6.31 -25.17
N ASP A 5 59.67 -7.11 -24.67
CA ASP A 5 59.39 -8.47 -24.19
C ASP A 5 58.58 -8.42 -22.88
N PHE A 6 58.89 -7.45 -22.01
CA PHE A 6 58.13 -7.18 -20.79
C PHE A 6 56.73 -6.65 -21.10
N ALA A 7 56.56 -5.80 -22.12
CA ALA A 7 55.27 -5.26 -22.53
C ALA A 7 54.34 -6.35 -23.11
N ILE A 8 54.89 -7.30 -23.86
CA ILE A 8 54.13 -8.45 -24.40
C ILE A 8 53.69 -9.37 -23.26
N LEU A 9 54.58 -9.70 -22.34
CA LEU A 9 54.24 -10.54 -21.17
C LEU A 9 53.19 -9.88 -20.29
N PHE A 10 53.32 -8.58 -20.02
CA PHE A 10 52.34 -7.82 -19.26
C PHE A 10 50.96 -7.86 -19.94
N THR A 11 50.89 -7.57 -21.24
CA THR A 11 49.62 -7.61 -21.98
C THR A 11 49.01 -9.02 -21.98
N ALA A 12 49.81 -10.08 -22.19
CA ALA A 12 49.31 -11.45 -22.20
C ALA A 12 48.71 -11.89 -20.85
N VAL A 13 49.25 -11.40 -19.73
CA VAL A 13 48.76 -11.72 -18.38
C VAL A 13 47.57 -10.83 -17.99
N PHE A 14 47.64 -9.52 -18.26
CA PHE A 14 46.63 -8.57 -17.78
C PHE A 14 45.42 -8.43 -18.72
N ALA A 15 45.57 -8.64 -20.03
CA ALA A 15 44.44 -8.58 -20.97
C ALA A 15 43.27 -9.53 -20.62
N PRO A 16 43.49 -10.84 -20.32
CA PRO A 16 42.37 -11.71 -19.95
C PRO A 16 41.71 -11.28 -18.63
N PHE A 17 42.47 -10.70 -17.70
CA PHE A 17 41.93 -10.18 -16.45
C PHE A 17 41.04 -8.94 -16.67
N PHE A 18 41.49 -7.99 -17.50
CA PHE A 18 40.67 -6.82 -17.86
C PHE A 18 39.41 -7.20 -18.64
N LEU A 19 39.49 -8.18 -19.54
CA LEU A 19 38.32 -8.69 -20.25
C LEU A 19 37.32 -9.32 -19.27
N GLY A 20 37.78 -10.16 -18.34
CA GLY A 20 36.92 -10.74 -17.29
C GLY A 20 36.24 -9.70 -16.42
N LEU A 21 36.98 -8.67 -15.99
CA LEU A 21 36.42 -7.54 -15.24
C LEU A 21 35.40 -6.73 -16.04
N SER A 22 35.66 -6.49 -17.34
CA SER A 22 34.73 -5.74 -18.18
C SER A 22 33.41 -6.47 -18.40
N LEU A 23 33.44 -7.79 -18.58
CA LEU A 23 32.24 -8.62 -18.72
C LEU A 23 31.40 -8.60 -17.44
N GLN A 24 32.03 -8.80 -16.28
CA GLN A 24 31.34 -8.70 -14.98
C GLN A 24 30.78 -7.29 -14.75
N GLY A 25 31.52 -6.25 -15.16
CA GLY A 25 31.07 -4.87 -15.08
C GLY A 25 29.78 -4.62 -15.86
N HIS A 26 29.70 -5.12 -17.10
CA HIS A 26 28.50 -5.00 -17.92
C HIS A 26 27.30 -5.77 -17.36
N GLU A 27 27.50 -7.00 -16.88
CA GLU A 27 26.43 -7.78 -16.25
C GLU A 27 25.89 -7.08 -14.98
N LEU A 28 26.76 -6.50 -14.17
CA LEU A 28 26.36 -5.73 -12.98
C LEU A 28 25.56 -4.47 -13.33
N GLU A 29 25.95 -3.77 -14.40
CA GLU A 29 25.21 -2.59 -14.86
C GLU A 29 23.82 -2.95 -15.38
N GLU A 30 23.71 -4.01 -16.20
CA GLU A 30 22.44 -4.47 -16.75
C GLU A 30 21.50 -4.97 -15.65
N THR A 31 22.02 -5.75 -14.70
CA THR A 31 21.23 -6.25 -13.55
C THR A 31 20.71 -5.11 -12.68
N ALA A 32 21.56 -4.12 -12.35
CA ALA A 32 21.14 -2.94 -11.59
C ALA A 32 20.07 -2.13 -12.34
N TYR A 33 20.21 -1.98 -13.66
CA TYR A 33 19.22 -1.29 -14.49
C TYR A 33 17.87 -2.02 -14.51
N LEU A 34 17.87 -3.35 -14.69
CA LEU A 34 16.66 -4.17 -14.67
C LEU A 34 15.98 -4.16 -13.30
N GLU A 35 16.77 -4.23 -12.21
CA GLU A 35 16.24 -4.16 -10.85
C GLU A 35 15.56 -2.81 -10.59
N MET A 36 16.19 -1.71 -11.00
CA MET A 36 15.59 -0.38 -10.90
C MET A 36 14.29 -0.29 -11.72
N LYS A 37 14.28 -0.83 -12.94
CA LYS A 37 13.09 -0.86 -13.81
C LYS A 37 11.96 -1.66 -13.19
N TYR A 38 12.22 -2.86 -12.67
CA TYR A 38 11.21 -3.71 -12.07
C TYR A 38 10.70 -3.16 -10.74
N ASN A 39 11.56 -2.55 -9.93
CA ASN A 39 11.15 -1.84 -8.72
C ASN A 39 10.24 -0.65 -9.05
N ALA A 40 10.60 0.17 -10.04
CA ALA A 40 9.76 1.28 -10.49
C ALA A 40 8.41 0.80 -11.04
N ALA A 41 8.40 -0.30 -11.80
CA ALA A 41 7.18 -0.92 -12.32
C ALA A 41 6.25 -1.39 -11.20
N LEU A 42 6.79 -2.11 -10.21
CA LEU A 42 6.03 -2.60 -9.07
C LEU A 42 5.47 -1.44 -8.23
N LYS A 43 6.28 -0.42 -7.94
CA LYS A 43 5.87 0.78 -7.21
C LYS A 43 4.76 1.55 -7.93
N ALA A 44 4.89 1.75 -9.24
CA ALA A 44 3.84 2.39 -10.04
C ALA A 44 2.54 1.57 -10.00
N ALA A 45 2.64 0.25 -10.13
CA ALA A 45 1.47 -0.63 -10.11
C ALA A 45 0.71 -0.59 -8.79
N VAL A 46 1.40 -0.66 -7.64
CA VAL A 46 0.72 -0.56 -6.33
C VAL A 46 0.19 0.84 -6.07
N GLN A 47 0.86 1.89 -6.54
CA GLN A 47 0.41 3.27 -6.39
C GLN A 47 -0.85 3.55 -7.21
N ASP A 48 -0.90 3.12 -8.48
CA ASP A 48 -2.08 3.24 -9.32
C ASP A 48 -3.25 2.44 -8.73
N ALA A 49 -2.98 1.23 -8.25
CA ALA A 49 -3.98 0.39 -7.60
C ALA A 49 -4.53 1.02 -6.31
N GLY A 50 -3.64 1.59 -5.48
CA GLY A 50 -4.02 2.34 -4.28
C GLY A 50 -4.97 3.48 -4.61
N TYR A 51 -4.65 4.29 -5.62
CA TYR A 51 -5.52 5.39 -6.07
C TYR A 51 -6.92 4.91 -6.45
N MET A 52 -7.03 3.74 -7.09
CA MET A 52 -8.31 3.17 -7.52
C MET A 52 -9.13 2.53 -6.40
N LEU A 53 -8.59 2.37 -5.19
CA LEU A 53 -9.36 1.87 -4.04
C LEU A 53 -10.54 2.78 -3.67
N HIS A 54 -10.37 4.09 -3.87
CA HIS A 54 -11.40 5.10 -3.60
C HIS A 54 -12.41 5.25 -4.74
N ASP A 55 -12.14 4.66 -5.90
CA ASP A 55 -12.96 4.88 -7.08
C ASP A 55 -14.14 3.90 -7.13
N ASN A 56 -15.33 4.46 -6.85
CA ASN A 56 -16.65 3.87 -7.14
C ASN A 56 -16.84 2.43 -6.66
N ALA A 57 -17.13 2.26 -5.37
CA ALA A 57 -17.87 1.08 -4.93
C ALA A 57 -19.39 1.26 -4.98
N GLU A 58 -19.94 2.48 -4.85
CA GLU A 58 -21.37 2.79 -5.01
C GLU A 58 -21.61 4.33 -5.05
N PRO A 59 -22.08 4.93 -6.18
CA PRO A 59 -22.30 6.38 -6.34
C PRO A 59 -23.30 7.01 -5.35
N GLN A 60 -24.15 6.20 -4.72
CA GLN A 60 -25.15 6.66 -3.74
C GLN A 60 -24.56 7.13 -2.40
N TYR A 61 -23.28 6.83 -2.11
CA TYR A 61 -22.60 7.20 -0.87
C TYR A 61 -21.56 8.33 -1.07
N GLU A 62 -21.62 9.11 -2.14
CA GLU A 62 -20.70 10.25 -2.33
C GLU A 62 -21.29 11.61 -1.89
N ALA A 63 -22.59 11.66 -1.57
CA ALA A 63 -23.33 12.91 -1.37
C ALA A 63 -23.40 13.42 0.09
N GLY A 64 -22.41 13.14 0.95
CA GLY A 64 -22.40 13.66 2.33
C GLY A 64 -21.02 13.72 2.98
N TYR A 65 -20.78 14.72 3.84
CA TYR A 65 -19.56 14.81 4.65
C TYR A 65 -19.37 13.61 5.61
N GLU A 66 -20.45 12.88 5.93
CA GLU A 66 -20.42 11.63 6.72
C GLU A 66 -20.11 10.37 5.90
N SER A 67 -20.18 10.43 4.57
CA SER A 67 -20.11 9.23 3.73
C SER A 67 -18.69 8.80 3.32
N LEU A 68 -17.69 9.61 3.70
CA LEU A 68 -16.27 9.23 3.64
C LEU A 68 -15.89 8.15 4.68
N LYS A 69 -16.69 7.96 5.74
CA LYS A 69 -16.40 6.99 6.81
C LYS A 69 -16.80 5.55 6.48
N THR A 70 -17.53 5.32 5.38
CA THR A 70 -18.00 3.98 4.97
C THR A 70 -17.72 3.74 3.49
N LEU A 71 -16.56 4.19 3.02
CA LEU A 71 -16.15 4.04 1.64
C LEU A 71 -15.74 2.58 1.41
N LYS A 72 -16.68 1.78 0.91
CA LYS A 72 -16.42 0.39 0.53
C LYS A 72 -15.32 0.40 -0.53
N ILE A 73 -14.21 -0.29 -0.28
CA ILE A 73 -13.09 -0.32 -1.23
C ILE A 73 -13.42 -1.21 -2.44
N ASN A 74 -12.92 -0.82 -3.61
CA ASN A 74 -13.04 -1.62 -4.83
C ASN A 74 -11.76 -2.43 -5.08
N LYS A 75 -11.60 -3.54 -4.33
CA LYS A 75 -10.41 -4.42 -4.41
C LYS A 75 -10.24 -5.05 -5.79
N GLU A 76 -11.33 -5.35 -6.50
CA GLU A 76 -11.30 -5.90 -7.86
C GLU A 76 -10.72 -4.89 -8.86
N LYS A 77 -11.17 -3.64 -8.79
CA LYS A 77 -10.66 -2.56 -9.65
C LYS A 77 -9.19 -2.21 -9.34
N ALA A 78 -8.82 -2.23 -8.05
CA ALA A 78 -7.45 -2.03 -7.63
C ALA A 78 -6.54 -3.14 -8.20
N LEU A 79 -6.95 -4.41 -8.11
CA LEU A 79 -6.19 -5.53 -8.68
C LEU A 79 -6.10 -5.48 -10.20
N ASP A 80 -7.18 -5.14 -10.90
CA ASP A 80 -7.17 -4.96 -12.36
C ASP A 80 -6.18 -3.85 -12.77
N THR A 81 -6.24 -2.71 -12.09
CA THR A 81 -5.33 -1.57 -12.32
C THR A 81 -3.87 -1.96 -12.03
N PHE A 82 -3.62 -2.60 -10.89
CA PHE A 82 -2.31 -3.16 -10.55
C PHE A 82 -1.76 -4.02 -11.69
N SER A 83 -2.56 -4.97 -12.15
CA SER A 83 -2.20 -5.93 -13.20
C SER A 83 -1.88 -5.21 -14.50
N GLN A 84 -2.74 -4.30 -14.93
CA GLN A 84 -2.56 -3.55 -16.18
C GLN A 84 -1.31 -2.66 -16.16
N THR A 85 -1.08 -1.93 -15.07
CA THR A 85 0.13 -1.11 -14.92
C THR A 85 1.37 -1.99 -14.92
N LEU A 86 1.35 -3.12 -14.22
CA LEU A 86 2.46 -4.07 -14.21
C LEU A 86 2.74 -4.61 -15.63
N TYR A 87 1.72 -5.09 -16.33
CA TYR A 87 1.90 -5.65 -17.67
C TYR A 87 2.44 -4.64 -18.68
N ARG A 88 2.00 -3.38 -18.60
CA ARG A 88 2.50 -2.29 -19.46
C ARG A 88 3.98 -2.00 -19.18
N ASN A 89 4.38 -1.93 -17.91
CA ASN A 89 5.77 -1.67 -17.54
C ASN A 89 6.72 -2.83 -17.88
N PHE A 90 6.22 -4.07 -17.81
CA PHE A 90 6.96 -5.26 -18.22
C PHE A 90 6.92 -5.50 -19.74
N GLY A 91 6.06 -4.81 -20.48
CA GLY A 91 5.91 -4.97 -21.93
C GLY A 91 5.17 -6.24 -22.34
N ILE A 92 4.35 -6.81 -21.45
CA ILE A 92 3.66 -8.09 -21.62
C ILE A 92 2.14 -7.94 -21.76
N HIS A 93 1.63 -6.72 -21.99
CA HIS A 93 0.18 -6.45 -22.00
C HIS A 93 -0.61 -7.29 -23.01
N GLU A 94 0.01 -7.66 -24.14
CA GLU A 94 -0.64 -8.47 -25.19
C GLU A 94 -0.31 -9.97 -25.06
N ASP A 95 0.64 -10.34 -24.19
CA ASP A 95 1.10 -11.71 -24.03
C ASP A 95 0.47 -12.37 -22.79
N VAL A 96 -0.64 -13.08 -23.02
CA VAL A 96 -1.38 -13.78 -21.97
C VAL A 96 -0.54 -14.86 -21.28
N LEU A 97 0.38 -15.51 -22.01
CA LEU A 97 1.24 -16.54 -21.42
C LEU A 97 2.28 -15.91 -20.50
N ALA A 98 2.90 -14.81 -20.92
CA ALA A 98 3.84 -14.06 -20.08
C ALA A 98 3.15 -13.43 -18.85
N GLN A 99 1.90 -12.99 -18.98
CA GLN A 99 1.09 -12.55 -17.83
C GLN A 99 0.88 -13.68 -16.83
N GLY A 100 0.48 -14.87 -17.30
CA GLY A 100 0.33 -16.04 -16.46
C GLY A 100 1.65 -16.44 -15.77
N ALA A 101 2.77 -16.39 -16.50
CA ALA A 101 4.09 -16.64 -15.94
C ALA A 101 4.46 -15.61 -14.86
N LEU A 102 4.17 -14.33 -15.06
CA LEU A 102 4.44 -13.28 -14.08
C LEU A 102 3.73 -13.54 -12.74
N TRP A 103 2.48 -14.01 -12.78
CA TRP A 103 1.72 -14.35 -11.57
C TRP A 103 2.31 -15.50 -10.75
N THR A 104 3.16 -16.35 -11.34
CA THR A 104 3.87 -17.38 -10.57
C THR A 104 4.91 -16.79 -9.61
N TYR A 105 5.44 -15.60 -9.94
CA TYR A 105 6.40 -14.85 -9.14
C TYR A 105 5.74 -13.89 -8.15
N ILE A 106 4.41 -13.77 -8.16
CA ILE A 106 3.64 -12.92 -7.24
C ILE A 106 2.90 -13.83 -6.25
N PRO A 107 3.47 -14.14 -5.08
CA PRO A 107 2.85 -15.06 -4.14
C PRO A 107 1.58 -14.49 -3.49
N ALA A 108 1.50 -13.16 -3.33
CA ALA A 108 0.37 -12.49 -2.72
C ALA A 108 0.28 -11.00 -3.13
N VAL A 109 -0.96 -10.50 -3.24
CA VAL A 109 -1.30 -9.07 -3.29
C VAL A 109 -2.31 -8.79 -2.19
N ALA A 110 -1.94 -7.97 -1.21
CA ALA A 110 -2.81 -7.57 -0.12
C ALA A 110 -3.47 -6.22 -0.42
N VAL A 111 -4.77 -6.12 -0.16
CA VAL A 111 -5.53 -4.88 -0.19
C VAL A 111 -5.96 -4.56 1.23
N ILE A 112 -5.39 -3.49 1.78
CA ILE A 112 -5.60 -3.00 3.14
C ILE A 112 -6.77 -2.02 3.12
N ASP A 113 -7.75 -2.29 3.97
CA ASP A 113 -8.96 -1.51 4.23
C ASP A 113 -8.89 -0.90 5.64
N ASP A 114 -9.87 -0.10 6.03
CA ASP A 114 -9.87 0.57 7.34
C ASP A 114 -9.95 -0.41 8.53
N ASP A 115 -10.80 -1.42 8.46
CA ASP A 115 -11.06 -2.38 9.56
C ASP A 115 -10.54 -3.81 9.30
N GLY A 116 -9.73 -3.99 8.26
CA GLY A 116 -9.14 -5.28 7.90
C GLY A 116 -8.45 -5.27 6.54
N PHE A 117 -8.24 -6.45 5.96
CA PHE A 117 -7.62 -6.57 4.64
C PHE A 117 -8.09 -7.83 3.89
N TYR A 118 -7.85 -7.82 2.58
CA TYR A 118 -8.04 -8.94 1.68
C TYR A 118 -6.69 -9.35 1.11
N ILE A 119 -6.48 -10.64 0.86
CA ILE A 119 -5.30 -11.11 0.14
C ILE A 119 -5.73 -11.87 -1.10
N TYR A 120 -5.18 -11.48 -2.24
CA TYR A 120 -5.24 -12.22 -3.49
C TYR A 120 -4.01 -13.12 -3.58
N SER A 121 -4.24 -14.42 -3.72
CA SER A 121 -3.18 -15.41 -3.67
C SER A 121 -3.56 -16.69 -4.39
N THR A 122 -2.55 -17.50 -4.72
CA THR A 122 -2.74 -18.81 -5.31
C THR A 122 -3.26 -19.82 -4.29
N GLU A 123 -4.39 -20.47 -4.59
CA GLU A 123 -4.91 -21.58 -3.81
C GLU A 123 -5.07 -22.85 -4.65
N LEU A 124 -4.89 -24.00 -4.01
CA LEU A 124 -5.10 -25.33 -4.55
C LEU A 124 -6.58 -25.71 -4.37
N ILE A 125 -7.35 -25.72 -5.45
CA ILE A 125 -8.78 -26.05 -5.42
C ILE A 125 -9.01 -27.43 -6.04
N PRO A 126 -9.67 -28.37 -5.33
CA PRO A 126 -10.05 -29.64 -5.92
C PRO A 126 -11.09 -29.43 -7.03
N SER A 127 -10.77 -29.88 -8.23
CA SER A 127 -11.66 -29.93 -9.38
C SER A 127 -12.67 -31.08 -9.22
N ALA A 128 -13.82 -30.95 -9.88
CA ALA A 128 -14.84 -32.00 -9.95
C ALA A 128 -14.30 -33.32 -10.55
N ALA A 129 -13.18 -33.27 -11.27
CA ALA A 129 -12.48 -34.43 -11.82
C ALA A 129 -11.49 -35.11 -10.84
N GLY A 130 -11.34 -34.59 -9.61
CA GLY A 130 -10.37 -35.10 -8.62
C GLY A 130 -8.94 -34.54 -8.79
N GLU A 131 -8.70 -33.70 -9.80
CA GLU A 131 -7.43 -32.99 -9.99
C GLU A 131 -7.40 -31.71 -9.16
N THR A 132 -6.25 -31.32 -8.62
CA THR A 132 -6.10 -30.05 -7.89
C THR A 132 -5.64 -28.96 -8.84
N LEU A 133 -6.44 -27.90 -8.99
CA LEU A 133 -6.14 -26.78 -9.86
C LEU A 133 -5.64 -25.59 -9.04
N LEU A 134 -4.56 -24.94 -9.50
CA LEU A 134 -4.17 -23.64 -8.96
C LEU A 134 -5.09 -22.57 -9.49
N LYS A 135 -5.73 -21.85 -8.57
CA LYS A 135 -6.54 -20.69 -8.90
C LYS A 135 -6.14 -19.53 -8.00
N GLN A 136 -5.98 -18.36 -8.60
CA GLN A 136 -5.86 -17.13 -7.86
C GLN A 136 -7.25 -16.74 -7.32
N VAL A 137 -7.34 -16.57 -6.01
CA VAL A 137 -8.60 -16.26 -5.32
C VAL A 137 -8.38 -15.19 -4.27
N TRP A 138 -9.45 -14.43 -4.00
CA TRP A 138 -9.50 -13.52 -2.86
C TRP A 138 -9.82 -14.30 -1.59
N SER A 139 -9.09 -13.99 -0.52
CA SER A 139 -9.48 -14.37 0.83
C SER A 139 -10.81 -13.71 1.23
N SER A 140 -11.47 -14.27 2.23
CA SER A 140 -12.43 -13.48 3.01
C SER A 140 -11.71 -12.30 3.69
N LYS A 141 -12.46 -11.25 4.04
CA LYS A 141 -11.88 -10.11 4.77
C LYS A 141 -11.35 -10.59 6.12
N ILE A 142 -10.08 -10.33 6.38
CA ILE A 142 -9.42 -10.65 7.65
C ILE A 142 -9.48 -9.37 8.50
N PRO A 143 -10.23 -9.36 9.61
CA PRO A 143 -10.38 -8.17 10.44
C PRO A 143 -9.13 -7.93 11.29
N PHE A 144 -8.89 -6.67 11.65
CA PHE A 144 -7.89 -6.33 12.67
C PHE A 144 -8.46 -6.60 14.05
N ALA A 145 -8.32 -7.83 14.53
CA ALA A 145 -8.95 -8.30 15.76
C ALA A 145 -7.95 -8.67 16.83
N TYR A 146 -8.25 -8.26 18.06
CA TYR A 146 -7.53 -8.62 19.27
C TYR A 146 -8.49 -9.24 20.28
N THR A 147 -8.02 -10.25 21.00
CA THR A 147 -8.76 -10.88 22.10
C THR A 147 -7.87 -10.85 23.33
N ASP A 148 -8.39 -10.34 24.44
CA ASP A 148 -7.66 -10.31 25.70
C ASP A 148 -7.86 -11.59 26.53
N ASP A 149 -7.10 -11.73 27.61
CA ASP A 149 -7.18 -12.88 28.52
C ASP A 149 -8.54 -13.01 29.23
N HIS A 150 -9.35 -11.94 29.25
CA HIS A 150 -10.68 -11.92 29.84
C HIS A 150 -11.77 -12.28 28.82
N GLY A 151 -11.40 -12.59 27.58
CA GLY A 151 -12.30 -12.94 26.48
C GLY A 151 -12.97 -11.75 25.80
N ASN A 152 -12.57 -10.51 26.11
CA ASN A 152 -13.05 -9.35 25.39
C ASN A 152 -12.48 -9.36 23.97
N TYR A 153 -13.33 -9.08 22.99
CA TYR A 153 -12.96 -9.05 21.58
C TYR A 153 -12.98 -7.61 21.09
N ILE A 154 -11.89 -7.14 20.51
CA ILE A 154 -11.71 -5.76 20.06
C ILE A 154 -11.31 -5.79 18.60
N GLN A 155 -12.16 -5.25 17.74
CA GLN A 155 -11.84 -4.99 16.35
C GLN A 155 -11.40 -3.53 16.20
N PHE A 156 -10.22 -3.33 15.62
CA PHE A 156 -9.63 -2.03 15.38
C PHE A 156 -9.89 -1.55 13.95
N THR A 157 -9.80 -0.24 13.77
CA THR A 157 -9.60 0.39 12.46
C THR A 157 -8.25 1.11 12.37
N LEU A 158 -7.88 1.60 11.18
CA LEU A 158 -6.68 2.42 10.98
C LEU A 158 -6.83 3.77 11.69
N ASP A 159 -8.04 4.35 11.65
CA ASP A 159 -8.40 5.66 12.21
C ASP A 159 -8.83 5.65 13.71
N ARG A 160 -8.35 4.68 14.51
CA ARG A 160 -8.62 4.56 15.97
C ARG A 160 -10.10 4.35 16.36
N GLN A 161 -10.97 4.06 15.40
CA GLN A 161 -12.32 3.58 15.72
C GLN A 161 -12.24 2.12 16.14
N VAL A 162 -13.17 1.71 17.00
CA VAL A 162 -13.21 0.35 17.52
C VAL A 162 -14.61 -0.19 17.64
N LYS A 163 -14.71 -1.51 17.51
CA LYS A 163 -15.85 -2.31 17.93
C LYS A 163 -15.37 -3.29 19.00
N ALA A 164 -15.80 -3.10 20.23
CA ALA A 164 -15.33 -3.87 21.37
C ALA A 164 -16.49 -4.60 22.05
N TYR A 165 -16.43 -5.92 22.05
CA TYR A 165 -17.35 -6.79 22.76
C TYR A 165 -16.78 -7.14 24.14
N GLN A 166 -17.51 -6.74 25.19
CA GLN A 166 -17.14 -7.05 26.56
C GLN A 166 -17.77 -8.39 27.00
N ALA A 167 -16.94 -9.41 27.24
CA ALA A 167 -17.43 -10.76 27.54
C ALA A 167 -18.25 -10.84 28.85
N GLY A 168 -17.84 -10.11 29.89
CA GLY A 168 -18.49 -10.17 31.20
C GLY A 168 -19.91 -9.58 31.24
N SER A 169 -20.21 -8.60 30.38
CA SER A 169 -21.52 -7.92 30.32
C SER A 169 -22.32 -8.22 29.06
N GLY A 170 -21.67 -8.76 28.02
CA GLY A 170 -22.27 -8.96 26.70
C GLY A 170 -22.52 -7.66 25.93
N ILE A 171 -21.99 -6.52 26.39
CA ILE A 171 -22.21 -5.21 25.78
C ILE A 171 -21.21 -4.99 24.64
N LEU A 172 -21.70 -4.48 23.52
CA LEU A 172 -20.90 -4.01 22.39
C LEU A 172 -20.72 -2.49 22.52
N TYR A 173 -19.47 -2.05 22.47
CA TYR A 173 -19.07 -0.65 22.41
C TYR A 173 -18.56 -0.34 21.00
N GLU A 174 -19.01 0.77 20.43
CA GLU A 174 -18.60 1.23 19.09
C GLU A 174 -18.37 2.74 19.14
N GLY A 175 -17.23 3.20 18.61
CA GLY A 175 -16.88 4.62 18.61
C GLY A 175 -15.37 4.85 18.49
N MET A 176 -14.97 6.12 18.61
CA MET A 176 -13.54 6.45 18.77
C MET A 176 -13.06 6.00 20.14
N GLN A 177 -11.82 5.51 20.25
CA GLN A 177 -11.30 5.07 21.54
C GLN A 177 -11.37 6.17 22.61
N ASP A 178 -11.08 7.42 22.25
CA ASP A 178 -11.10 8.56 23.18
C ASP A 178 -12.52 8.86 23.71
N GLU A 179 -13.57 8.49 22.96
CA GLU A 179 -14.97 8.65 23.39
C GLU A 179 -15.41 7.53 24.35
N LEU A 180 -14.80 6.35 24.26
CA LEU A 180 -15.15 5.17 25.04
C LEU A 180 -14.44 5.08 26.40
N ILE A 181 -13.53 6.03 26.69
CA ILE A 181 -12.86 6.13 27.98
C ILE A 181 -13.89 6.33 29.09
N GLY A 182 -13.84 5.48 30.11
CA GLY A 182 -14.77 5.47 31.25
C GLY A 182 -16.14 4.87 30.96
N GLN A 183 -16.44 4.49 29.71
CA GLN A 183 -17.72 3.86 29.34
C GLN A 183 -17.68 2.33 29.40
N SER A 184 -16.49 1.74 29.27
CA SER A 184 -16.27 0.30 29.32
C SER A 184 -15.34 -0.10 30.46
N SER A 185 -15.48 -1.34 30.94
CA SER A 185 -14.52 -1.92 31.89
C SER A 185 -13.35 -2.62 31.22
N ILE A 186 -13.26 -2.56 29.89
CA ILE A 186 -12.16 -3.10 29.11
C ILE A 186 -10.92 -2.24 29.38
N PRO A 187 -9.85 -2.76 29.99
CA PRO A 187 -8.69 -1.95 30.37
C PRO A 187 -8.04 -1.26 29.17
N LEU A 188 -7.97 -1.94 28.03
CA LEU A 188 -7.34 -1.42 26.82
C LEU A 188 -8.03 -0.15 26.28
N LEU A 189 -9.35 -0.01 26.43
CA LEU A 189 -10.07 1.17 25.96
C LEU A 189 -9.87 2.39 26.85
N ASN A 190 -9.36 2.20 28.08
CA ASN A 190 -9.18 3.26 29.07
C ASN A 190 -7.73 3.80 29.10
N ASP A 191 -6.82 3.24 28.32
CA ASP A 191 -5.42 3.68 28.22
C ASP A 191 -5.06 3.94 26.75
N SER A 192 -5.09 5.21 26.33
CA SER A 192 -4.83 5.59 24.93
C SER A 192 -3.42 5.22 24.45
N VAL A 193 -2.42 5.16 25.35
CA VAL A 193 -1.03 4.82 24.98
C VAL A 193 -0.91 3.32 24.72
N GLN A 194 -1.43 2.50 25.64
CA GLN A 194 -1.46 1.05 25.46
C GLN A 194 -2.37 0.65 24.30
N PHE A 195 -3.49 1.35 24.13
CA PHE A 195 -4.40 1.17 23.01
C PHE A 195 -3.67 1.29 21.67
N GLU A 196 -2.97 2.41 21.44
CA GLU A 196 -2.24 2.62 20.18
C GLU A 196 -1.14 1.58 19.97
N ALA A 197 -0.42 1.20 21.02
CA ALA A 197 0.61 0.18 20.95
C ALA A 197 0.05 -1.20 20.56
N VAL A 198 -1.04 -1.63 21.22
CA VAL A 198 -1.71 -2.90 20.92
C VAL A 198 -2.37 -2.88 19.56
N ARG A 199 -3.02 -1.77 19.18
CA ARG A 199 -3.64 -1.59 17.85
C ARG A 199 -2.60 -1.78 16.75
N ARG A 200 -1.50 -1.01 16.79
CA ARG A 200 -0.43 -1.08 15.79
C ARG A 200 0.18 -2.48 15.73
N THR A 201 0.52 -3.06 16.88
CA THR A 201 1.11 -4.40 16.96
C THR A 201 0.15 -5.46 16.41
N THR A 202 -1.14 -5.37 16.75
CA THR A 202 -2.16 -6.32 16.26
C THR A 202 -2.30 -6.24 14.76
N ILE A 203 -2.43 -5.04 14.19
CA ILE A 203 -2.56 -4.84 12.74
C ILE A 203 -1.36 -5.43 12.00
N VAL A 204 -0.14 -5.05 12.41
CA VAL A 204 1.11 -5.52 11.80
C VAL A 204 1.24 -7.05 11.93
N HIS A 205 1.05 -7.59 13.14
CA HIS A 205 1.14 -9.03 13.38
C HIS A 205 0.13 -9.82 12.55
N THR A 206 -1.12 -9.35 12.46
CA THR A 206 -2.18 -10.01 11.69
C THR A 206 -1.87 -10.03 10.20
N LEU A 207 -1.35 -8.92 9.66
CA LEU A 207 -0.88 -8.85 8.27
C LEU A 207 0.28 -9.81 8.03
N GLN A 208 1.32 -9.76 8.88
CA GLN A 208 2.50 -10.60 8.77
C GLN A 208 2.16 -12.09 8.85
N SER A 209 1.38 -12.51 9.84
CA SER A 209 1.02 -13.92 10.03
C SER A 209 0.16 -14.44 8.87
N SER A 210 -0.75 -13.61 8.35
CA SER A 210 -1.62 -13.97 7.23
C SER A 210 -0.83 -14.09 5.92
N LEU A 211 0.04 -13.13 5.64
CA LEU A 211 0.92 -13.16 4.47
C LEU A 211 1.91 -14.32 4.54
N ALA A 212 2.54 -14.56 5.70
CA ALA A 212 3.45 -15.68 5.90
C ALA A 212 2.75 -17.04 5.67
N SER A 213 1.53 -17.19 6.20
CA SER A 213 0.70 -18.38 6.00
C SER A 213 0.37 -18.61 4.52
N LEU A 214 0.06 -17.54 3.79
CA LEU A 214 -0.25 -17.61 2.36
C LEU A 214 0.96 -17.88 1.49
N ILE A 215 2.11 -17.24 1.78
CA ILE A 215 3.37 -17.52 1.10
C ILE A 215 3.79 -18.98 1.34
N ALA A 216 3.57 -19.52 2.54
CA ALA A 216 3.82 -20.93 2.82
C ALA A 216 2.94 -21.86 1.95
N ARG A 217 1.65 -21.54 1.78
CA ARG A 217 0.76 -22.27 0.85
C ARG A 217 1.19 -22.11 -0.61
N HIS A 218 1.63 -20.93 -1.02
CA HIS A 218 2.18 -20.71 -2.36
C HIS A 218 3.41 -21.57 -2.61
N ASN A 219 4.27 -21.81 -1.62
CA ASN A 219 5.39 -22.75 -1.75
C ASN A 219 4.96 -24.21 -1.94
N GLU A 220 3.84 -24.63 -1.34
CA GLU A 220 3.28 -25.98 -1.56
C GLU A 220 2.77 -26.11 -3.00
N ALA A 221 2.04 -25.08 -3.46
CA ALA A 221 1.60 -24.95 -4.85
C ALA A 221 2.76 -24.92 -5.85
N ALA A 222 3.78 -24.10 -5.62
CA ALA A 222 4.91 -23.94 -6.53
C ALA A 222 5.69 -25.26 -6.69
N ARG A 223 5.86 -26.02 -5.60
CA ARG A 223 6.55 -27.32 -5.62
C ARG A 223 5.86 -28.36 -6.49
N SER A 224 4.52 -28.37 -6.57
CA SER A 224 3.80 -29.33 -7.42
C SER A 224 4.02 -29.08 -8.92
N TYR A 225 4.51 -27.90 -9.30
CA TYR A 225 4.85 -27.52 -10.69
C TYR A 225 6.36 -27.48 -10.97
N GLY A 226 7.18 -28.02 -10.05
CA GLY A 226 8.63 -28.10 -10.25
C GLY A 226 9.38 -26.79 -10.02
N ILE A 227 8.73 -25.77 -9.43
CA ILE A 227 9.41 -24.54 -9.00
C ILE A 227 10.19 -24.87 -7.72
N THR A 228 11.51 -24.71 -7.78
CA THR A 228 12.44 -24.97 -6.66
C THR A 228 12.72 -23.73 -5.81
N TYR A 229 12.31 -22.56 -6.28
CA TYR A 229 12.44 -21.31 -5.54
C TYR A 229 11.58 -21.32 -4.27
N GLN A 230 12.16 -20.91 -3.14
CA GLN A 230 11.45 -20.82 -1.87
C GLN A 230 11.05 -19.37 -1.60
N PHE A 231 9.74 -19.11 -1.65
CA PHE A 231 9.15 -17.82 -1.35
C PHE A 231 9.13 -17.59 0.17
N THR A 232 9.50 -16.39 0.62
CA THR A 232 9.52 -16.03 2.04
C THR A 232 8.96 -14.64 2.25
N LEU A 233 8.33 -14.37 3.39
CA LEU A 233 7.97 -12.99 3.74
C LEU A 233 9.27 -12.18 3.93
N PRO A 234 9.49 -11.08 3.19
CA PRO A 234 10.69 -10.28 3.38
C PRO A 234 10.69 -9.65 4.78
N LEU A 235 11.89 -9.46 5.34
CA LEU A 235 12.09 -8.72 6.57
C LEU A 235 11.86 -7.23 6.29
N LEU A 236 10.77 -6.70 6.82
CA LEU A 236 10.40 -5.29 6.75
C LEU A 236 10.72 -4.62 8.08
N SER A 237 11.20 -3.37 8.05
CA SER A 237 11.40 -2.62 9.29
C SER A 237 10.05 -2.32 9.96
N GLU A 238 10.06 -2.09 11.27
CA GLU A 238 8.86 -1.63 11.96
C GLU A 238 8.34 -0.32 11.36
N GLU A 239 9.22 0.58 10.94
CA GLU A 239 8.86 1.84 10.29
C GLU A 239 8.12 1.61 8.96
N ASP A 240 8.60 0.68 8.12
CA ASP A 240 7.93 0.35 6.84
C ASP A 240 6.53 -0.22 7.07
N TRP A 241 6.36 -1.05 8.11
CA TRP A 241 5.06 -1.57 8.50
C TRP A 241 4.15 -0.48 9.04
N LEU A 242 4.65 0.40 9.91
CA LEU A 242 3.89 1.53 10.44
C LEU A 242 3.40 2.45 9.32
N ASN A 243 4.28 2.80 8.37
CA ASN A 243 3.90 3.59 7.19
C ASN A 243 2.86 2.89 6.31
N THR A 244 2.86 1.55 6.28
CA THR A 244 1.88 0.76 5.52
C THR A 244 0.50 0.77 6.19
N ILE A 245 0.44 0.76 7.52
CA ILE A 245 -0.81 0.63 8.28
C ILE A 245 -1.43 1.98 8.66
N ASP A 246 -0.81 3.09 8.29
CA ASP A 246 -1.34 4.43 8.54
C ASP A 246 -2.42 4.84 7.52
N ASP A 247 -2.51 4.16 6.38
CA ASP A 247 -3.52 4.44 5.34
C ASP A 247 -4.00 3.14 4.66
N ILE A 248 -5.22 3.17 4.10
CA ILE A 248 -5.68 2.10 3.19
C ILE A 248 -4.75 2.02 1.97
N GLY A 249 -4.58 0.85 1.36
CA GLY A 249 -3.65 0.71 0.25
C GLY A 249 -3.50 -0.69 -0.31
N VAL A 250 -2.57 -0.83 -1.25
CA VAL A 250 -2.23 -2.11 -1.88
C VAL A 250 -0.77 -2.43 -1.60
N MET A 251 -0.51 -3.66 -1.15
CA MET A 251 0.83 -4.21 -0.96
C MET A 251 1.00 -5.43 -1.86
N ALA A 252 2.13 -5.53 -2.56
CA ALA A 252 2.42 -6.65 -3.44
C ALA A 252 3.87 -7.09 -3.30
N PHE A 253 4.11 -8.38 -3.57
CA PHE A 253 5.43 -9.01 -3.52
C PHE A 253 5.76 -9.62 -4.87
N ILE A 254 6.98 -9.42 -5.38
CA ILE A 254 7.55 -10.17 -6.49
C ILE A 254 8.76 -10.91 -5.95
N GLN A 255 8.82 -12.22 -6.14
CA GLN A 255 9.95 -13.03 -5.70
C GLN A 255 10.31 -14.12 -6.70
N GLY A 256 11.61 -14.42 -6.79
CA GLY A 256 12.14 -15.48 -7.64
C GLY A 256 12.16 -15.14 -9.12
N LEU A 257 11.91 -13.89 -9.50
CA LEU A 257 11.96 -13.47 -10.90
C LEU A 257 13.42 -13.47 -11.38
N PRO A 258 13.80 -14.27 -12.39
CA PRO A 258 15.20 -14.40 -12.80
C PRO A 258 15.75 -13.07 -13.33
N LEU A 259 16.93 -12.68 -12.86
CA LEU A 259 17.61 -11.43 -13.22
C LEU A 259 19.12 -11.66 -13.31
N GLY A 260 19.64 -11.79 -14.54
CA GLY A 260 21.05 -12.13 -14.77
C GLY A 260 21.44 -13.44 -14.08
N SER A 261 22.42 -13.36 -13.17
CA SER A 261 22.90 -14.48 -12.35
C SER A 261 22.13 -14.70 -11.04
N GLY A 262 21.13 -13.86 -10.75
CA GLY A 262 20.38 -13.88 -9.50
C GLY A 262 18.86 -13.82 -9.70
N TYR A 263 18.17 -13.39 -8.64
CA TYR A 263 16.72 -13.25 -8.60
C TYR A 263 16.33 -11.86 -8.11
N PHE A 264 15.32 -11.29 -8.73
CA PHE A 264 14.65 -10.10 -8.26
C PHE A 264 13.61 -10.47 -7.20
N ASN A 265 13.79 -9.90 -6.01
CA ASN A 265 12.92 -10.06 -4.85
C ASN A 265 12.62 -8.69 -4.29
N ASN A 266 11.35 -8.27 -4.36
CA ASN A 266 10.97 -6.96 -3.88
C ASN A 266 9.52 -6.92 -3.43
N TYR A 267 9.18 -5.88 -2.67
CA TYR A 267 7.83 -5.55 -2.27
C TYR A 267 7.58 -4.07 -2.53
N ALA A 268 6.32 -3.70 -2.66
CA ALA A 268 5.94 -2.30 -2.65
C ALA A 268 4.59 -2.12 -1.96
N PHE A 269 4.41 -0.92 -1.41
CA PHE A 269 3.15 -0.44 -0.89
C PHE A 269 2.73 0.84 -1.63
N GLY A 270 1.47 0.90 -2.02
CA GLY A 270 0.84 2.08 -2.59
C GLY A 270 -0.36 2.47 -1.74
N GLY A 271 -0.23 3.58 -1.00
CA GLY A 271 -1.32 4.14 -0.23
C GLY A 271 -2.42 4.67 -1.14
N GLY A 272 -3.67 4.43 -0.76
CA GLY A 272 -4.84 4.87 -1.50
C GLY A 272 -5.24 6.30 -1.23
N ARG A 273 -4.84 6.87 -0.08
CA ARG A 273 -5.25 8.22 0.30
C ARG A 273 -4.94 9.21 -0.83
N LEU A 274 -5.99 9.74 -1.46
CA LEU A 274 -5.86 10.95 -2.25
C LEU A 274 -5.27 11.98 -1.30
N ILE A 275 -4.02 12.39 -1.53
CA ILE A 275 -3.54 13.67 -1.02
C ILE A 275 -4.52 14.68 -1.58
N LYS A 276 -5.53 15.07 -0.78
CA LYS A 276 -6.48 16.12 -1.13
C LYS A 276 -5.60 17.31 -1.46
N LYS A 277 -5.49 17.64 -2.75
CA LYS A 277 -4.76 18.84 -3.18
C LYS A 277 -5.41 19.99 -2.40
N PRO A 278 -4.62 20.83 -1.72
CA PRO A 278 -5.18 21.88 -0.88
C PRO A 278 -6.16 22.71 -1.72
N VAL A 279 -7.41 22.71 -1.28
CA VAL A 279 -8.48 23.47 -1.91
C VAL A 279 -8.46 24.87 -1.31
N TYR A 280 -8.54 25.87 -2.18
CA TYR A 280 -8.60 27.28 -1.80
C TYR A 280 -9.97 27.82 -2.20
N PHE A 281 -10.68 28.38 -1.23
CA PHE A 281 -11.99 28.98 -1.44
C PHE A 281 -11.83 30.46 -1.70
N GLY A 282 -12.31 30.94 -2.85
CA GLY A 282 -12.43 32.35 -3.18
C GLY A 282 -13.75 32.92 -2.67
N THR A 283 -13.69 34.11 -2.09
CA THR A 283 -14.84 34.89 -1.64
C THR A 283 -14.62 36.37 -1.95
N SER A 284 -15.67 37.17 -1.88
CA SER A 284 -15.59 38.62 -2.01
C SER A 284 -15.96 39.23 -0.67
N ASP A 285 -15.08 40.06 -0.12
CA ASP A 285 -15.33 40.79 1.12
C ASP A 285 -16.55 41.70 0.96
N PRO A 286 -17.63 41.50 1.74
CA PRO A 286 -18.84 42.31 1.65
C PRO A 286 -18.65 43.77 2.05
N VAL A 287 -17.58 44.11 2.79
CA VAL A 287 -17.31 45.48 3.27
C VAL A 287 -16.48 46.29 2.27
N TYR A 288 -15.40 45.70 1.75
CA TYR A 288 -14.44 46.40 0.90
C TYR A 288 -14.44 45.94 -0.56
N GLY A 289 -15.25 44.94 -0.92
CA GLY A 289 -15.34 44.40 -2.28
C GLY A 289 -14.07 43.70 -2.76
N GLN A 290 -13.14 43.37 -1.85
CA GLN A 290 -11.87 42.73 -2.19
C GLN A 290 -12.06 41.23 -2.39
N ARG A 291 -11.44 40.69 -3.44
CA ARG A 291 -11.43 39.25 -3.71
C ARG A 291 -10.38 38.58 -2.84
N LEU A 292 -10.83 37.69 -1.96
CA LEU A 292 -10.02 37.03 -0.96
C LEU A 292 -10.08 35.51 -1.14
N PHE A 293 -8.98 34.79 -0.92
CA PHE A 293 -9.01 33.34 -0.87
C PHE A 293 -8.45 32.80 0.44
N TYR A 294 -9.02 31.70 0.92
CA TYR A 294 -8.64 31.04 2.17
C TYR A 294 -8.63 29.51 2.01
N ARG A 295 -8.03 28.79 2.97
CA ARG A 295 -8.02 27.31 2.98
C ARG A 295 -9.21 26.77 3.76
N ASP A 296 -9.59 25.53 3.50
CA ASP A 296 -10.60 24.79 4.29
C ASP A 296 -10.32 24.83 5.82
N SER A 297 -9.04 24.83 6.20
CA SER A 297 -8.61 24.94 7.59
C SER A 297 -8.80 26.33 8.23
N CYS A 298 -9.25 27.34 7.48
CA CYS A 298 -9.39 28.71 7.97
C CYS A 298 -10.84 28.99 8.37
N ILE A 299 -11.05 29.34 9.64
CA ILE A 299 -12.36 29.79 10.13
C ILE A 299 -12.52 31.26 9.73
N VAL A 300 -13.33 31.51 8.70
CA VAL A 300 -13.65 32.85 8.22
C VAL A 300 -15.17 33.05 8.13
N PRO A 301 -15.69 34.26 8.38
CA PRO A 301 -17.14 34.52 8.36
C PRO A 301 -17.71 34.64 6.92
N TYR A 302 -16.96 34.23 5.90
CA TYR A 302 -17.31 34.44 4.50
C TYR A 302 -17.69 33.14 3.80
N SER A 303 -18.84 33.11 3.13
CA SER A 303 -19.23 31.97 2.31
C SER A 303 -18.36 31.83 1.06
N PRO A 304 -17.99 30.60 0.67
CA PRO A 304 -17.21 30.36 -0.54
C PRO A 304 -18.04 30.66 -1.79
N GLN A 305 -17.45 31.37 -2.75
CA GLN A 305 -18.04 31.72 -4.05
C GLN A 305 -17.37 30.95 -5.20
N GLU A 306 -16.06 30.76 -5.13
CA GLU A 306 -15.26 30.04 -6.14
C GLU A 306 -14.27 29.09 -5.48
N VAL A 307 -13.80 28.08 -6.23
CA VAL A 307 -12.90 27.04 -5.74
C VAL A 307 -11.65 26.95 -6.63
N PHE A 308 -10.46 26.94 -6.02
CA PHE A 308 -9.18 26.85 -6.69
C PHE A 308 -8.32 25.70 -6.16
N PHE A 309 -7.54 25.08 -7.05
CA PHE A 309 -6.66 23.94 -6.71
C PHE A 309 -5.18 24.34 -6.50
N SER A 310 -4.87 25.64 -6.51
CA SER A 310 -3.55 26.17 -6.16
C SER A 310 -3.60 27.66 -5.82
N ARG A 311 -2.70 28.14 -4.94
CA ARG A 311 -2.49 29.59 -4.67
C ARG A 311 -2.26 30.38 -5.96
N LYS A 312 -1.50 29.79 -6.89
CA LYS A 312 -1.17 30.42 -8.19
C LYS A 312 -2.41 30.64 -9.05
N ALA A 313 -3.35 29.69 -9.06
CA ALA A 313 -4.61 29.83 -9.79
C ALA A 313 -5.51 30.91 -9.17
N ALA A 314 -5.63 30.93 -7.85
CA ALA A 314 -6.40 31.95 -7.13
C ALA A 314 -5.81 33.37 -7.35
N ALA A 315 -4.48 33.51 -7.25
CA ALA A 315 -3.80 34.78 -7.52
C ALA A 315 -3.96 35.23 -8.98
N LYS A 316 -3.89 34.31 -9.95
CA LYS A 316 -4.13 34.61 -11.37
C LYS A 316 -5.58 35.08 -11.62
N ALA A 317 -6.54 34.58 -10.85
CA ALA A 317 -7.94 35.02 -10.88
C ALA A 317 -8.19 36.33 -10.10
N GLY A 318 -7.14 36.93 -9.53
CA GLY A 318 -7.21 38.22 -8.84
C GLY A 318 -7.59 38.14 -7.36
N TYR A 319 -7.52 36.95 -6.75
CA TYR A 319 -7.79 36.77 -5.32
C TYR A 319 -6.52 36.93 -4.48
N LYS A 320 -6.65 37.57 -3.32
CA LYS A 320 -5.58 37.78 -2.34
C LYS A 320 -5.71 36.80 -1.17
N GLU A 321 -4.61 36.24 -0.68
CA GLU A 321 -4.63 35.28 0.43
C GLU A 321 -5.06 35.97 1.73
N VAL A 322 -5.99 35.34 2.46
CA VAL A 322 -6.35 35.73 3.83
C VAL A 322 -5.28 35.20 4.78
N ASP A 323 -4.83 36.06 5.70
CA ASP A 323 -3.93 35.64 6.77
C ASP A 323 -4.72 34.91 7.87
N CYS A 324 -4.69 33.58 7.82
CA CYS A 324 -5.43 32.73 8.76
C CYS A 324 -4.78 32.61 10.15
N THR A 325 -3.74 33.39 10.46
CA THR A 325 -3.07 33.37 11.77
C THR A 325 -3.73 34.26 12.83
N SER A 326 -4.69 35.10 12.44
CA SER A 326 -5.45 35.92 13.38
C SER A 326 -6.79 35.27 13.72
N SER A 327 -6.89 34.74 14.93
CA SER A 327 -8.17 34.40 15.57
C SER A 327 -8.96 35.69 15.79
N ILE A 328 -9.72 36.12 14.79
CA ILE A 328 -10.70 37.19 14.98
C ILE A 328 -11.96 36.54 15.55
N ILE A 329 -11.94 36.36 16.87
CA ILE A 329 -13.15 36.18 17.68
C ILE A 329 -13.78 37.58 17.82
N PRO A 330 -15.08 37.71 17.54
CA PRO A 330 -15.98 38.38 18.46
C PRO A 330 -16.95 37.40 19.10
#